data_AF-A0A442BFT3-F1
#
_entry.id   AF-A0A442BFT3-F1
#
_cell.length_a   1.000
_cell.length_b   1.000
_cell.length_c   1.000
_cell.angle_alpha   90.00
_cell.angle_beta   90.00
_cell.angle_gamma   90.00
#
_symmetry.space_group_name_H-M   'P 1'
#
loop_
_entity.id
_entity.type
_entity.pdbx_description
1 polymer ?
#
loop_
_entity_poly.entity_id
_entity_poly.type
_entity_poly.pdbx_seq_one_letter_code
_entity_poly.pdbx_strand_id
1 'polypeptide(L)'
;FMAVTKGGRSAIAATTGNEDCHVILRGGIQPNYDAASVDAAAAELGHIGVAPRLMIDVSHANSAKKPENQPKVAHDVAGQVAAGDERIIGVMIESNLVAGRQDVSPGKPLVYGQSITDGCIDWATTETVLHGLAGAVEWRRSAKREMFASRQGAA
;
A
#
# COMPACT_ATOMS: atom_id res chain seq x y z
N PHE A 1 23.14 -18.90 2.61
CA PHE A 1 22.14 -19.73 1.88
C PHE A 1 22.73 -20.17 0.54
N MET A 2 22.21 -21.23 -0.08
CA MET A 2 22.63 -21.62 -1.44
C MET A 2 22.03 -20.64 -2.46
N ALA A 3 22.86 -20.15 -3.37
CA ALA A 3 22.47 -19.17 -4.38
C ALA A 3 23.15 -19.48 -5.73
N VAL A 4 22.77 -18.73 -6.76
CA VAL A 4 23.38 -18.80 -8.09
C VAL A 4 24.13 -17.50 -8.33
N THR A 5 25.40 -17.60 -8.71
CA THR A 5 26.23 -16.46 -9.11
C THR A 5 25.75 -15.87 -10.44
N LYS A 6 26.16 -14.63 -10.75
CA LYS A 6 25.83 -13.99 -12.03
C LYS A 6 26.28 -14.79 -13.27
N GLY A 7 27.27 -15.67 -13.13
CA GLY A 7 27.72 -16.58 -14.18
C GLY A 7 26.96 -17.91 -14.27
N GLY A 8 25.84 -18.06 -13.55
CA GLY A 8 25.01 -19.27 -13.60
C GLY A 8 25.55 -20.45 -12.77
N ARG A 9 26.55 -20.22 -11.91
CA ARG A 9 27.13 -21.28 -11.07
C ARG A 9 26.56 -21.24 -9.66
N SER A 10 26.28 -22.40 -9.09
CA SER A 10 25.89 -22.54 -7.68
C SER A 10 27.01 -22.09 -6.74
N ALA A 11 26.65 -21.40 -5.66
CA ALA A 11 27.56 -20.94 -4.62
C ALA A 11 26.84 -20.83 -3.27
N ILE A 12 27.62 -20.71 -2.19
CA ILE A 12 27.10 -20.33 -0.87
C ILE A 12 27.20 -18.80 -0.76
N ALA A 13 26.05 -18.15 -0.58
CA ALA A 13 25.94 -16.72 -0.36
C ALA A 13 25.76 -16.39 1.13
N ALA A 14 26.33 -15.26 1.53
CA ALA A 14 26.09 -14.60 2.81
C ALA A 14 25.65 -13.15 2.54
N THR A 15 24.77 -12.63 3.39
CA THR A 15 24.24 -11.26 3.31
C THR A 15 24.46 -10.56 4.64
N THR A 16 24.56 -9.24 4.62
CA THR A 16 24.67 -8.38 5.81
C THR A 16 23.34 -8.14 6.51
N GLY A 17 22.22 -8.54 5.88
CA GLY A 17 20.88 -8.15 6.29
C GLY A 17 20.39 -6.91 5.51
N ASN A 18 19.08 -6.67 5.53
CA ASN A 18 18.45 -5.50 4.93
C ASN A 18 17.60 -4.79 5.99
N GLU A 19 17.99 -3.57 6.36
CA GLU A 19 17.32 -2.77 7.38
C GLU A 19 16.10 -2.01 6.84
N ASP A 20 15.95 -1.92 5.51
CA ASP A 20 14.84 -1.23 4.84
C ASP A 20 13.63 -2.16 4.58
N CYS A 21 13.38 -3.08 5.51
CA CYS A 21 12.21 -3.95 5.48
C CYS A 21 11.01 -3.29 6.18
N HIS A 22 9.80 -3.58 5.71
CA HIS A 22 8.56 -3.12 6.32
C HIS A 22 7.44 -4.14 6.09
N VAL A 23 6.34 -4.01 6.85
CA VAL A 23 5.17 -4.89 6.73
C VAL A 23 4.17 -4.32 5.74
N ILE A 24 3.54 -5.21 4.95
CA ILE A 24 2.42 -4.88 4.08
C ILE A 24 1.14 -5.50 4.67
N LEU A 25 0.17 -4.66 5.02
CA LEU A 25 -1.18 -5.07 5.40
C LEU A 25 -2.00 -5.25 4.13
N ARG A 26 -2.27 -6.50 3.76
CA ARG A 26 -2.95 -6.88 2.50
C ARG A 26 -4.21 -7.72 2.67
N GLY A 27 -4.75 -7.72 3.89
CA GLY A 27 -5.87 -8.53 4.32
C GLY A 27 -5.50 -9.99 4.54
N GLY A 28 -6.51 -10.77 4.93
CA GLY A 28 -6.45 -12.22 5.07
C GLY A 28 -7.85 -12.80 4.90
N ILE A 29 -8.35 -13.52 5.90
CA ILE A 29 -9.76 -13.94 5.95
C ILE A 29 -10.67 -12.70 6.01
N GLN A 30 -10.24 -11.68 6.75
CA GLN A 30 -10.87 -10.36 6.82
C GLN A 30 -9.91 -9.31 6.27
N PRO A 31 -10.41 -8.18 5.75
CA PRO A 31 -9.59 -6.99 5.51
C PRO A 31 -8.88 -6.53 6.79
N ASN A 32 -7.73 -5.87 6.65
CA ASN A 32 -6.93 -5.38 7.79
C ASN A 32 -6.30 -4.00 7.52
N TYR A 33 -7.05 -3.12 6.83
CA TYR A 33 -6.62 -1.75 6.52
C TYR A 33 -7.15 -0.70 7.50
N ASP A 34 -8.14 -1.05 8.31
CA ASP A 34 -8.76 -0.11 9.26
C ASP A 34 -7.81 0.29 10.39
N ALA A 35 -8.14 1.37 11.09
CA ALA A 35 -7.30 1.92 12.16
C ALA A 35 -7.00 0.90 13.28
N ALA A 36 -7.97 0.04 13.63
CA ALA A 36 -7.76 -0.99 14.66
C ALA A 36 -6.73 -2.03 14.22
N SER A 37 -6.75 -2.41 12.94
CA SER A 37 -5.78 -3.31 12.34
C SER A 37 -4.38 -2.69 12.25
N VAL A 38 -4.30 -1.40 11.90
CA VAL A 38 -3.06 -0.62 11.90
C VAL A 38 -2.48 -0.53 13.32
N ASP A 39 -3.32 -0.26 14.32
CA ASP A 39 -2.92 -0.22 15.73
C ASP A 39 -2.38 -1.57 16.22
N ALA A 40 -3.09 -2.66 15.93
CA ALA A 40 -2.65 -4.00 16.30
C ALA A 40 -1.30 -4.35 15.65
N ALA A 41 -1.13 -4.10 14.35
CA ALA A 41 0.12 -4.35 13.65
C ALA A 41 1.28 -3.50 14.19
N ALA A 42 1.02 -2.23 14.48
CA ALA A 42 2.02 -1.32 15.04
C ALA A 42 2.46 -1.74 16.45
N ALA A 43 1.52 -2.20 17.28
CA ALA A 43 1.81 -2.70 18.62
C ALA A 43 2.73 -3.94 18.57
N GLU A 44 2.43 -4.91 17.70
CA GLU A 44 3.26 -6.10 17.53
C GLU A 44 4.68 -5.76 17.05
N LEU A 45 4.82 -4.85 16.08
CA LEU A 45 6.14 -4.37 15.65
C LEU A 45 6.91 -3.70 16.79
N GLY A 46 6.21 -2.90 17.60
CA GLY A 46 6.79 -2.27 18.79
C GLY A 46 7.29 -3.28 19.83
N HIS A 47 6.53 -4.35 20.08
CA HIS A 47 6.91 -5.41 21.03
C HIS A 47 8.21 -6.12 20.65
N ILE A 48 8.50 -6.23 19.35
CA ILE A 48 9.74 -6.84 18.84
C ILE A 48 10.84 -5.81 18.53
N GLY A 49 10.65 -4.54 18.90
CA GLY A 49 11.66 -3.48 18.72
C GLY A 49 11.82 -2.99 17.27
N VAL A 50 10.84 -3.24 16.40
CA VAL A 50 10.85 -2.78 15.00
C VAL A 50 10.02 -1.51 14.87
N ALA A 51 10.52 -0.53 14.11
CA ALA A 51 9.77 0.70 13.86
C ALA A 51 8.44 0.37 13.13
N PRO A 52 7.28 0.88 13.60
CA PRO A 52 5.98 0.57 13.02
C PRO A 52 5.77 1.34 11.71
N ARG A 53 6.41 0.86 10.65
CA ARG A 53 6.29 1.37 9.27
C ARG A 53 5.46 0.39 8.47
N LEU A 54 4.26 0.82 8.10
CA LEU A 54 3.25 -0.01 7.46
C LEU A 54 2.95 0.51 6.05
N MET A 55 2.94 -0.40 5.09
CA MET A 55 2.32 -0.19 3.78
C MET A 55 0.97 -0.89 3.75
N ILE A 56 -0.05 -0.27 3.17
CA ILE A 56 -1.38 -0.88 3.03
C ILE A 56 -1.64 -1.21 1.56
N ASP A 57 -1.82 -2.49 1.25
CA ASP A 57 -2.29 -2.95 -0.06
C ASP A 57 -3.81 -2.80 -0.12
N VAL A 58 -4.31 -1.93 -0.99
CA VAL A 58 -5.75 -1.65 -1.10
C VAL A 58 -6.48 -2.68 -1.98
N SER A 59 -5.74 -3.55 -2.67
CA SER A 59 -6.25 -4.63 -3.52
C SER A 59 -6.45 -5.93 -2.71
N HIS A 60 -6.29 -7.09 -3.35
CA HIS A 60 -6.27 -8.42 -2.75
C HIS A 60 -7.37 -8.63 -1.71
N ALA A 61 -7.04 -9.15 -0.52
CA ALA A 61 -8.04 -9.46 0.49
C ALA A 61 -8.65 -8.21 1.12
N ASN A 62 -7.95 -7.07 1.10
CA ASN A 62 -8.50 -5.79 1.56
C ASN A 62 -9.63 -5.29 0.66
N SER A 63 -9.56 -5.54 -0.65
CA SER A 63 -10.64 -5.28 -1.60
C SER A 63 -11.69 -6.39 -1.67
N ALA A 64 -11.54 -7.47 -0.89
CA ALA A 64 -12.28 -8.73 -1.07
C ALA A 64 -12.15 -9.31 -2.50
N LYS A 65 -10.98 -9.13 -3.13
CA LYS A 65 -10.66 -9.49 -4.52
C LYS A 65 -11.58 -8.84 -5.56
N LYS A 66 -12.11 -7.66 -5.24
CA LYS A 66 -12.98 -6.87 -6.11
C LYS A 66 -12.31 -5.53 -6.39
N PRO A 67 -11.75 -5.31 -7.59
CA PRO A 67 -10.99 -4.10 -7.89
C PRO A 67 -11.78 -2.82 -7.64
N GLU A 68 -13.08 -2.84 -7.87
CA GLU A 68 -14.01 -1.73 -7.61
C GLU A 68 -14.09 -1.30 -6.14
N ASN A 69 -13.62 -2.14 -5.20
CA ASN A 69 -13.53 -1.79 -3.78
C ASN A 69 -12.22 -1.07 -3.42
N GLN A 70 -11.18 -1.11 -4.27
CA GLN A 70 -9.90 -0.43 -3.99
C GLN A 70 -10.08 1.06 -3.65
N PRO A 71 -10.92 1.85 -4.36
CA PRO A 71 -11.13 3.26 -4.01
C PRO A 71 -11.73 3.46 -2.63
N LYS A 72 -12.62 2.58 -2.17
CA LYS A 72 -13.20 2.63 -0.83
C LYS A 72 -12.12 2.41 0.24
N VAL A 73 -11.28 1.39 0.03
CA VAL A 73 -10.16 1.09 0.93
C VAL A 73 -9.16 2.25 0.95
N ALA A 74 -8.80 2.78 -0.22
CA ALA A 74 -7.89 3.91 -0.33
C ALA A 74 -8.45 5.18 0.35
N HIS A 75 -9.76 5.41 0.29
CA HIS A 75 -10.42 6.52 0.97
C HIS A 75 -10.34 6.41 2.50
N ASP A 76 -10.55 5.21 3.06
CA ASP A 76 -10.40 4.96 4.49
C ASP A 76 -8.96 5.23 4.95
N VAL A 77 -7.98 4.67 4.23
CA VAL A 77 -6.56 4.88 4.49
C VAL A 77 -6.17 6.36 4.36
N ALA A 78 -6.70 7.06 3.36
CA ALA A 78 -6.50 8.50 3.21
C ALA A 78 -7.04 9.28 4.42
N GLY A 79 -8.18 8.87 4.98
CA GLY A 79 -8.73 9.42 6.21
C GLY A 79 -7.78 9.27 7.41
N GLN A 80 -7.19 8.09 7.59
CA GLN A 80 -6.21 7.82 8.65
C GLN A 80 -4.94 8.67 8.47
N VAL A 81 -4.42 8.76 7.24
CA VAL A 81 -3.27 9.61 6.91
C VAL A 81 -3.58 11.07 7.20
N ALA A 82 -4.73 11.59 6.74
CA ALA A 82 -5.14 12.96 6.99
C ALA A 82 -5.31 13.25 8.49
N ALA A 83 -5.82 12.29 9.27
CA ALA A 83 -5.97 12.39 10.71
C ALA A 83 -4.62 12.42 11.48
N GLY A 84 -3.50 12.21 10.79
CA GLY A 84 -2.17 12.34 11.37
C GLY A 84 -1.42 11.04 11.60
N ASP A 85 -1.92 9.90 11.13
CA ASP A 85 -1.19 8.65 11.29
C ASP A 85 0.12 8.68 10.48
N GLU A 86 1.25 8.63 11.18
CA GLU A 86 2.59 8.63 10.59
C GLU A 86 3.15 7.22 10.38
N ARG A 87 2.48 6.19 10.91
CA ARG A 87 2.89 4.78 10.78
C ARG A 87 2.61 4.25 9.38
N ILE A 88 1.58 4.80 8.72
CA ILE A 88 1.25 4.49 7.32
C ILE A 88 2.24 5.24 6.41
N ILE A 89 3.22 4.52 5.88
CA ILE A 89 4.30 5.07 5.05
C ILE A 89 4.03 4.93 3.54
N GLY A 90 3.05 4.11 3.15
CA GLY A 90 2.74 3.90 1.75
C GLY A 90 1.46 3.10 1.52
N VAL A 91 1.01 3.10 0.27
CA VAL A 91 -0.09 2.26 -0.22
C VAL A 91 0.34 1.51 -1.48
N MET A 92 -0.25 0.35 -1.71
CA MET A 92 -0.10 -0.43 -2.95
C MET A 92 -1.47 -0.54 -3.63
N ILE A 93 -1.51 -0.26 -4.94
CA ILE A 93 -2.73 -0.17 -5.76
C ILE A 93 -2.52 -1.01 -7.03
N GLU A 94 -3.52 -1.79 -7.41
CA GLU A 94 -3.52 -2.52 -8.69
C GLU A 94 -4.39 -1.78 -9.71
N SER A 95 -3.73 -1.08 -10.64
CA SER A 95 -4.34 -0.25 -11.68
C SER A 95 -3.83 -0.63 -13.06
N ASN A 96 -4.62 -0.34 -14.09
CA ASN A 96 -4.22 -0.46 -15.49
C ASN A 96 -5.01 0.54 -16.35
N LEU A 97 -4.73 0.61 -17.65
CA LEU A 97 -5.45 1.52 -18.55
C LEU A 97 -6.95 1.18 -18.61
N VAL A 98 -7.27 -0.12 -18.59
CA VAL A 98 -8.63 -0.66 -18.63
C VAL A 98 -8.88 -1.48 -17.36
N ALA A 99 -10.03 -1.24 -16.73
CA ALA A 99 -10.44 -1.94 -15.51
C ALA A 99 -10.67 -3.45 -15.71
N GLY A 100 -10.68 -4.18 -14.60
CA GLY A 100 -10.93 -5.61 -14.55
C GLY A 100 -9.74 -6.44 -14.98
N ARG A 101 -10.03 -7.68 -15.40
CA ARG A 101 -9.06 -8.64 -15.93
C ARG A 101 -9.61 -9.33 -17.17
N GLN A 102 -8.73 -9.96 -17.94
CA GLN A 102 -9.06 -10.83 -19.05
C GLN A 102 -8.30 -12.16 -18.94
N ASP A 103 -8.89 -13.24 -19.44
CA ASP A 103 -8.21 -14.53 -19.53
C ASP A 103 -7.44 -14.65 -20.85
N VAL A 104 -6.23 -15.21 -20.79
CA VAL A 104 -5.46 -15.55 -21.98
C VAL A 104 -6.01 -16.86 -22.55
N SER A 105 -6.55 -16.79 -23.77
CA SER A 105 -7.10 -17.95 -24.48
C SER A 105 -6.52 -18.04 -25.90
N PRO A 106 -6.18 -19.25 -26.39
CA PRO A 106 -5.66 -19.42 -27.74
C PRO A 106 -6.58 -18.80 -28.81
N GLY A 107 -6.00 -18.04 -29.74
CA GLY A 107 -6.73 -17.43 -30.86
C GLY A 107 -7.63 -16.25 -30.50
N LYS A 108 -7.73 -15.86 -29.22
CA LYS A 108 -8.48 -14.67 -28.78
C LYS A 108 -7.54 -13.47 -28.66
N PRO A 109 -7.77 -12.35 -29.39
CA PRO A 109 -6.98 -11.15 -29.20
C PRO A 109 -7.22 -10.56 -27.81
N LEU A 110 -6.17 -10.03 -27.20
CA LEU A 110 -6.23 -9.38 -25.89
C LEU A 110 -6.64 -7.92 -26.03
N VAL A 111 -7.39 -7.42 -25.05
CA VAL A 111 -7.64 -6.00 -24.87
C VAL A 111 -6.35 -5.35 -24.38
N TYR A 112 -5.85 -4.37 -25.14
CA TYR A 112 -4.67 -3.62 -24.73
C TYR A 112 -4.93 -2.87 -23.42
N GLY A 113 -3.97 -2.97 -22.47
CA GLY A 113 -4.07 -2.26 -21.20
C GLY A 113 -5.06 -2.84 -20.19
N GLN A 114 -5.55 -4.07 -20.40
CA GLN A 114 -6.34 -4.81 -19.40
C GLN A 114 -5.51 -5.95 -18.80
N SER A 115 -5.52 -6.10 -17.47
CA SER A 115 -4.71 -7.10 -16.76
C SER A 115 -5.05 -8.54 -17.18
N ILE A 116 -4.06 -9.42 -17.24
CA ILE A 116 -4.25 -10.88 -17.45
C ILE A 116 -4.18 -11.69 -16.14
N THR A 117 -3.86 -11.04 -15.03
CA THR A 117 -3.75 -11.64 -13.70
C THR A 117 -4.93 -11.19 -12.84
N ASP A 118 -4.70 -10.54 -11.71
CA ASP A 118 -5.75 -9.96 -10.88
C ASP A 118 -6.37 -8.74 -11.56
N GLY A 119 -7.63 -8.45 -11.19
CA GLY A 119 -8.35 -7.32 -11.76
C GLY A 119 -7.82 -5.98 -11.24
N CYS A 120 -7.79 -4.99 -12.12
CA CYS A 120 -7.33 -3.64 -11.79
C CYS A 120 -8.47 -2.61 -11.80
N ILE A 121 -8.27 -1.47 -11.15
CA ILE A 121 -9.04 -0.25 -11.45
C ILE A 121 -8.54 0.37 -12.77
N ASP A 122 -9.39 1.14 -13.45
CA ASP A 122 -8.99 1.86 -14.67
C ASP A 122 -8.19 3.13 -14.38
N TRP A 123 -7.73 3.78 -15.44
CA TRP A 123 -6.93 5.00 -15.36
C TRP A 123 -7.66 6.17 -14.68
N ALA A 124 -8.93 6.42 -15.03
CA ALA A 124 -9.69 7.53 -14.47
C ALA A 124 -9.92 7.35 -12.96
N THR A 125 -10.19 6.12 -12.53
CA THR A 125 -10.30 5.78 -11.10
C THR A 125 -8.95 5.92 -10.40
N THR A 126 -7.85 5.52 -11.07
CA THR A 126 -6.49 5.64 -10.54
C THR A 126 -6.13 7.11 -10.26
N GLU A 127 -6.38 8.00 -11.21
CA GLU A 127 -6.16 9.43 -11.06
C GLU A 127 -6.93 9.99 -9.86
N THR A 128 -8.21 9.62 -9.74
CA THR A 128 -9.07 10.02 -8.61
C THR A 128 -8.50 9.56 -7.27
N VAL A 129 -8.09 8.28 -7.18
CA VAL A 129 -7.50 7.72 -5.95
C VAL A 129 -6.19 8.42 -5.59
N LEU A 130 -5.31 8.66 -6.56
CA LEU A 130 -4.03 9.34 -6.33
C LEU A 130 -4.23 10.79 -5.87
N HIS A 131 -5.18 11.53 -6.44
CA HIS A 131 -5.50 12.87 -5.97
C HIS A 131 -6.05 12.87 -4.55
N GLY A 132 -6.92 11.92 -4.20
CA GLY A 132 -7.42 11.78 -2.84
C GLY A 132 -6.31 11.52 -1.82
N LEU A 133 -5.37 10.61 -2.14
CA LEU A 133 -4.21 10.31 -1.31
C LEU A 133 -3.26 11.50 -1.19
N ALA A 134 -3.02 12.23 -2.28
CA ALA A 134 -2.21 13.44 -2.27
C ALA A 134 -2.81 14.51 -1.35
N GLY A 135 -4.13 14.74 -1.44
CA GLY A 135 -4.85 15.67 -0.56
C GLY A 135 -4.74 15.29 0.92
N ALA A 136 -4.84 14.00 1.26
CA ALA A 136 -4.66 13.52 2.63
C ALA A 136 -3.24 13.80 3.17
N VAL A 137 -2.21 13.59 2.35
CA VAL A 137 -0.82 13.89 2.72
C VAL A 137 -0.61 15.39 2.92
N GLU A 138 -1.17 16.23 2.05
CA GLU A 138 -1.12 17.69 2.18
C GLU A 138 -1.80 18.14 3.47
N TRP A 139 -3.01 17.64 3.74
CA TRP A 139 -3.76 17.95 4.96
C TRP A 139 -2.96 17.63 6.23
N ARG A 140 -2.41 16.40 6.32
CA ARG A 140 -1.56 15.99 7.45
C ARG A 140 -0.39 16.95 7.66
N ARG A 141 0.29 17.34 6.57
CA ARG A 141 1.44 18.26 6.63
C ARG A 141 1.03 19.65 7.09
N SER A 142 -0.10 20.17 6.61
CA SER A 142 -0.62 21.49 7.00
C SER A 142 -1.05 21.52 8.47
N ALA A 143 -1.83 20.54 8.92
CA ALA A 143 -2.25 20.42 10.32
C ALA A 143 -1.04 20.36 11.28
N LYS A 144 0.01 19.62 10.90
CA LYS A 144 1.26 19.58 11.66
C LYS A 144 1.94 20.95 11.73
N ARG A 145 2.03 21.68 10.60
CA ARG A 145 2.63 23.03 10.56
C ARG A 145 1.87 24.03 11.46
N GLU A 146 0.54 24.01 11.41
CA GLU A 146 -0.31 24.88 12.25
C GLU A 146 -0.14 24.56 13.75
N MET A 147 -0.06 23.27 14.10
CA MET A 147 0.21 22.83 15.46
C MET A 147 1.60 23.27 15.96
N PHE A 148 2.62 23.26 15.10
CA PHE A 148 3.95 23.79 15.46
C PHE A 148 3.94 25.31 15.62
N ALA A 149 3.30 26.05 14.72
CA ALA A 149 3.23 27.50 14.77
C ALA A 149 2.48 28.00 16.02
N SER A 150 1.36 27.36 16.38
CA SER A 150 0.60 27.70 17.60
C SER A 150 1.37 27.46 18.89
N ARG A 151 2.24 26.43 18.93
CA ARG A 151 3.12 26.17 20.08
C ARG A 151 4.26 27.18 20.23
N GLN A 152 4.73 27.77 19.12
CA GLN A 152 5.81 28.78 19.16
C GLN A 152 5.31 30.19 19.48
N GLY A 153 4.05 30.52 19.16
CA GLY A 153 3.44 31.81 19.51
C GLY A 153 2.88 31.89 20.94
N ALA A 154 2.87 30.78 21.69
CA ALA A 154 2.41 30.69 23.07
C ALA A 154 3.55 30.73 24.11
N ALA A 155 4.78 30.95 23.68
CA ALA A 155 5.99 31.12 24.50
C ALA A 155 6.47 32.58 24.44
#